data_AF-A0A9E7ABN7-F1
#
_entry.id   AF-A0A9E7ABN7-F1
#
_cell.length_a   1.000
_cell.length_b   1.000
_cell.length_c   1.000
_cell.angle_alpha   90.00
_cell.angle_beta   90.00
_cell.angle_gamma   90.00
#
_symmetry.space_group_name_H-M   'P 1'
#
loop_
_entity.id
_entity.type
_entity.pdbx_description
1 polymer ?
#
loop_
_entity_poly.entity_id
_entity_poly.type
_entity_poly.pdbx_seq_one_letter_code
_entity_poly.pdbx_strand_id
1 'polypeptide(L)'
;MPLRQARLLAWLAPLLLSACAVPGQINLRLIGRDISGAAAESRLPPPGMDRPSPNLASVPPIPERPDPAVRLAITTRLQGQRDALNEPLPDRRADSTLTEGAAGGVLPIPAGPPRPVALARAPAIPWTTAAPPAAPRGMGPRPAAAPEPPLDEWITPGAVPDLPSPELLAPAPPLPPRR
;
A
#
# COMPACT_ATOMS: atom_id res chain seq x y z
N MET A 1 19.04 55.82 2.24
CA MET A 1 18.05 54.82 1.78
C MET A 1 17.25 55.39 0.61
N PRO A 2 17.09 54.65 -0.50
CA PRO A 2 16.38 55.14 -1.67
C PRO A 2 14.89 55.37 -1.35
N LEU A 3 14.36 56.53 -1.71
CA LEU A 3 12.96 56.96 -1.49
C LEU A 3 11.90 55.92 -1.92
N ARG A 4 12.24 55.02 -2.83
CA ARG A 4 11.38 53.90 -3.27
C ARG A 4 11.16 52.84 -2.19
N GLN A 5 12.17 52.53 -1.37
CA GLN A 5 12.04 51.56 -0.28
C GLN A 5 11.15 52.08 0.86
N ALA A 6 11.24 53.38 1.17
CA ALA A 6 10.39 54.02 2.18
C ALA A 6 8.90 53.98 1.79
N ARG A 7 8.56 54.17 0.51
CA ARG A 7 7.18 54.06 0.02
C ARG A 7 6.64 52.63 0.09
N LEU A 8 7.47 51.65 -0.24
CA LEU A 8 7.08 50.24 -0.21
C LEU A 8 6.83 49.77 1.23
N LEU A 9 7.69 50.15 2.18
CA LEU A 9 7.50 49.91 3.61
C LEU A 9 6.25 50.60 4.16
N ALA A 10 6.00 51.85 3.76
CA ALA A 10 4.79 52.59 4.18
C ALA A 10 3.50 51.94 3.69
N TRP A 11 3.51 51.33 2.50
CA TRP A 11 2.36 50.58 1.97
C TRP A 11 2.20 49.19 2.60
N LEU A 12 3.30 48.53 2.98
CA LEU A 12 3.26 47.21 3.63
C LEU A 12 2.85 47.29 5.11
N ALA A 13 3.16 48.39 5.78
CA ALA A 13 2.82 48.59 7.19
C ALA A 13 1.33 48.36 7.53
N PRO A 14 0.33 48.97 6.85
CA PRO A 14 -1.08 48.73 7.17
C PRO A 14 -1.54 47.29 6.90
N LEU A 15 -0.96 46.61 5.89
CA LEU A 15 -1.23 45.20 5.61
C LEU A 15 -0.75 44.30 6.75
N LEU A 16 0.47 44.55 7.25
CA LEU A 16 1.03 43.85 8.41
C LEU A 16 0.24 44.11 9.70
N LEU A 17 -0.26 45.34 9.91
CA LEU A 17 -1.10 45.66 11.07
C LEU A 17 -2.50 45.01 10.96
N SER A 18 -3.07 44.89 9.76
CA SER A 18 -4.38 44.24 9.56
C SER A 18 -4.34 42.72 9.77
N ALA A 19 -3.18 42.08 9.56
CA ALA A 19 -2.97 40.66 9.87
C ALA A 19 -2.90 40.38 11.39
N CYS A 20 -2.69 41.42 12.20
CA CYS A 20 -2.73 41.35 13.67
C CYS A 20 -4.09 41.79 14.25
N ALA A 21 -5.16 41.79 13.45
CA ALA A 21 -6.52 41.94 13.97
C ALA A 21 -6.85 40.71 14.83
N VAL A 22 -6.49 40.77 16.12
CA VAL A 22 -6.86 39.79 17.12
C VAL A 22 -8.38 39.75 17.16
N PRO A 23 -9.04 38.60 16.91
CA PRO A 23 -10.48 38.52 16.97
C PRO A 23 -10.92 38.99 18.36
N GLY A 24 -11.74 40.05 18.42
CA GLY A 24 -12.08 40.74 19.67
C GLY A 24 -12.85 39.90 20.70
N GLN A 25 -13.13 38.63 20.39
CA GLN A 25 -13.85 37.70 21.25
C GLN A 25 -13.14 36.34 21.27
N ILE A 26 -11.89 36.32 21.72
CA ILE A 26 -11.23 35.07 22.11
C ILE A 26 -11.80 34.66 23.47
N ASN A 27 -12.69 33.66 23.47
CA ASN A 27 -13.19 33.08 24.70
C ASN A 27 -12.17 32.07 25.25
N LEU A 28 -11.27 32.54 26.12
CA LEU A 28 -10.21 31.72 26.73
C LEU A 28 -10.76 30.49 27.47
N ARG A 29 -12.00 30.54 27.95
CA ARG A 29 -12.66 29.40 28.61
C ARG A 29 -13.00 28.29 27.63
N LEU A 30 -13.42 28.62 26.40
CA LEU A 30 -13.65 27.64 25.35
C LEU A 30 -12.34 27.00 24.89
N ILE A 31 -11.30 27.82 24.68
CA ILE A 31 -9.96 27.33 24.32
C ILE A 31 -9.42 26.40 25.42
N GLY A 32 -9.53 26.80 26.69
CA GLY A 32 -9.12 25.95 27.80
C GLY A 32 -9.87 24.62 27.83
N ARG A 33 -11.18 24.62 27.55
CA ARG A 33 -12.01 23.41 27.50
C ARG A 33 -11.66 22.48 26.34
N ASP A 34 -11.27 23.04 25.20
CA ASP A 34 -10.85 22.28 24.02
C ASP A 34 -9.44 21.69 24.23
N ILE A 35 -8.51 22.48 24.79
CA ILE A 35 -7.15 22.03 25.11
C ILE A 35 -7.15 20.96 26.21
N SER A 36 -7.98 21.11 27.24
CA SER A 36 -8.05 20.15 28.34
C SER A 36 -8.72 18.82 27.95
N GLY A 37 -9.26 18.71 26.73
CA GLY A 37 -10.00 17.54 26.28
C GLY A 37 -11.40 17.40 26.90
N ALA A 38 -11.83 18.32 27.77
CA ALA A 38 -13.16 18.28 28.40
C ALA A 38 -14.29 18.42 27.36
N ALA A 39 -14.04 19.10 26.24
CA ALA A 39 -14.96 19.15 25.12
C ALA A 39 -15.06 17.81 24.34
N ALA A 40 -14.08 16.92 24.48
CA ALA A 40 -14.06 15.60 23.86
C ALA A 40 -14.73 14.53 24.75
N GLU A 41 -14.68 14.69 26.08
CA GLU A 41 -15.33 13.76 27.03
C GLU A 41 -16.85 13.66 26.85
N SER A 42 -17.49 14.74 26.38
CA SER A 42 -18.93 14.76 26.10
C SER A 42 -19.32 14.17 24.74
N ARG A 43 -18.35 13.82 23.90
CA ARG A 43 -18.60 13.25 22.57
C ARG A 43 -18.72 11.74 22.72
N LEU A 44 -19.70 11.16 22.03
CA LEU A 44 -19.73 9.72 21.85
C LEU A 44 -18.41 9.27 21.18
N PRO A 45 -17.80 8.15 21.61
CA PRO A 45 -16.67 7.59 20.88
C PRO A 45 -17.07 7.38 19.42
N PRO A 46 -16.15 7.62 18.46
CA PRO A 46 -16.43 7.35 17.06
C PRO A 46 -16.78 5.87 16.88
N PRO A 47 -17.73 5.56 15.99
CA PRO A 47 -18.15 4.18 15.77
C PRO A 47 -16.96 3.30 15.39
N GLY A 48 -16.81 2.16 16.06
CA GLY A 48 -15.71 1.23 15.85
C GLY A 48 -14.51 1.39 16.81
N MET A 49 -14.51 2.41 17.68
CA MET A 49 -13.51 2.51 18.75
C MET A 49 -13.88 1.78 20.06
N ASP A 50 -15.11 1.25 20.17
CA ASP A 50 -15.49 0.36 21.29
C ASP A 50 -14.86 -1.04 21.16
N ARG A 51 -14.32 -1.37 19.99
CA ARG A 51 -13.60 -2.61 19.78
C ARG A 51 -12.15 -2.39 20.20
N PRO A 52 -11.54 -3.28 21.00
CA PRO A 52 -10.12 -3.23 21.23
C PRO A 52 -9.43 -3.24 19.88
N SER A 53 -8.66 -2.19 19.57
CA SER A 53 -7.80 -2.23 18.39
C SER A 53 -6.90 -3.45 18.52
N PRO A 54 -6.65 -4.20 17.42
CA PRO A 54 -5.69 -5.28 17.47
C PRO A 54 -4.36 -4.71 17.97
N ASN A 55 -4.02 -5.03 19.22
CA ASN A 55 -2.79 -4.62 19.85
C ASN A 55 -1.63 -5.29 19.10
N LEU A 56 -0.40 -4.76 19.20
CA LEU A 56 0.80 -5.50 18.80
C LEU A 56 0.91 -6.87 19.51
N ALA A 57 0.20 -7.05 20.63
CA ALA A 57 0.04 -8.33 21.31
C ALA A 57 -0.98 -9.28 20.63
N SER A 58 -1.90 -8.80 19.79
CA SER A 58 -2.78 -9.65 18.99
C SER A 58 -2.04 -10.11 17.74
N VAL A 59 -1.09 -11.03 17.93
CA VAL A 59 -0.46 -11.75 16.84
C VAL A 59 -1.47 -12.79 16.35
N PRO A 60 -1.84 -12.81 15.05
CA PRO A 60 -2.71 -13.86 14.54
C PRO A 60 -2.04 -15.22 14.76
N PRO A 61 -2.82 -16.31 14.93
CA PRO A 61 -2.25 -17.63 15.10
C PRO A 61 -1.32 -17.96 13.92
N ILE A 62 -0.18 -18.57 14.23
CA ILE A 62 0.76 -19.01 13.22
C ILE A 62 0.03 -20.02 12.32
N PRO A 63 0.04 -19.85 10.98
CA PRO A 63 -0.59 -20.79 10.09
C PRO A 63 0.01 -22.19 10.26
N GLU A 64 -0.85 -23.21 10.20
CA GLU A 64 -0.43 -24.60 10.32
C GLU A 64 0.57 -24.96 9.21
N ARG A 65 1.62 -25.69 9.59
CA ARG A 65 2.65 -26.10 8.62
C ARG A 65 2.03 -27.11 7.64
N PRO A 66 2.20 -26.95 6.32
CA PRO A 66 1.74 -27.93 5.35
C PRO A 66 2.35 -29.31 5.60
N ASP A 67 1.57 -30.35 5.35
CA ASP A 67 1.97 -31.75 5.47
C ASP A 67 3.32 -32.02 4.76
N PRO A 68 4.28 -32.72 5.39
CA PRO A 68 5.56 -33.08 4.77
C PRO A 68 5.41 -33.75 3.39
N ALA A 69 4.39 -34.57 3.16
CA ALA A 69 4.21 -35.22 1.86
C ALA A 69 3.87 -34.20 0.75
N VAL A 70 3.03 -33.22 1.05
CA VAL A 70 2.71 -32.11 0.13
C VAL A 70 3.95 -31.27 -0.17
N ARG A 71 4.75 -30.98 0.84
CA ARG A 71 6.01 -30.24 0.66
C ARG A 71 6.96 -31.00 -0.27
N LEU A 72 7.11 -32.32 -0.07
CA LEU A 72 7.95 -33.17 -0.91
C LEU A 72 7.44 -33.19 -2.36
N ALA A 73 6.13 -33.36 -2.56
CA ALA A 73 5.53 -33.36 -3.89
C ALA A 73 5.78 -32.04 -4.64
N ILE A 74 5.66 -30.90 -3.96
CA ILE A 74 5.97 -29.58 -4.54
C ILE A 74 7.45 -29.49 -4.90
N THR A 75 8.35 -29.90 -4.00
CA THR A 75 9.79 -29.85 -4.28
C THR A 75 10.21 -30.74 -5.44
N THR A 76 9.67 -31.97 -5.53
CA THR A 76 9.94 -32.90 -6.63
C THR A 76 9.43 -32.34 -7.96
N ARG A 77 8.22 -31.77 -7.97
CA ARG A 77 7.66 -31.13 -9.17
C ARG A 77 8.51 -29.96 -9.64
N LEU A 78 8.91 -29.07 -8.73
CA LEU A 78 9.76 -27.92 -9.07
C LEU A 78 11.14 -28.37 -9.57
N GLN A 79 11.68 -29.46 -9.04
CA GLN A 79 12.93 -30.02 -9.53
C GLN A 79 12.79 -30.52 -10.96
N GLY A 80 11.78 -31.32 -11.27
CA GLY A 80 11.53 -31.79 -12.63
C GLY A 80 11.31 -30.65 -13.64
N GLN A 81 10.69 -29.54 -13.22
CA GLN A 81 10.57 -28.34 -14.06
C GLN A 81 11.92 -27.67 -14.36
N ARG A 82 12.82 -27.60 -13.38
CA ARG A 82 14.17 -27.07 -13.61
C ARG A 82 14.96 -27.97 -14.55
N ASP A 83 14.83 -29.27 -14.38
CA ASP A 83 15.51 -30.25 -15.23
C ASP A 83 15.03 -30.15 -16.68
N ALA A 84 13.70 -30.02 -16.89
CA ALA A 84 13.11 -29.80 -18.22
C ALA A 84 13.53 -28.46 -18.86
N LEU A 85 13.71 -27.40 -18.07
CA LEU A 85 14.18 -26.11 -18.57
C LEU A 85 15.68 -26.11 -18.92
N ASN A 86 16.46 -26.98 -18.29
CA ASN A 86 17.87 -27.18 -18.61
C ASN A 86 18.07 -28.11 -19.82
N GLU A 87 17.00 -28.73 -20.33
CA GLU A 87 17.07 -29.52 -21.55
C GLU A 87 17.38 -28.59 -22.74
N PRO A 88 18.49 -28.81 -23.46
CA PRO A 88 18.86 -27.97 -24.60
C PRO A 88 17.74 -28.00 -25.64
N LEU A 89 17.23 -26.83 -26.02
CA LEU A 89 16.25 -26.79 -27.10
C LEU A 89 16.88 -27.37 -28.36
N PRO A 90 16.18 -28.28 -29.08
CA PRO A 90 16.67 -28.79 -30.35
C PRO A 90 16.89 -27.62 -31.29
N ASP A 91 18.02 -27.63 -31.98
CA ASP A 91 18.44 -26.57 -32.89
C ASP A 91 17.48 -26.54 -34.09
N ARG A 92 16.45 -25.68 -34.01
CA ARG A 92 15.30 -25.64 -34.93
C ARG A 92 15.68 -25.22 -36.38
N ARG A 93 16.96 -25.09 -36.70
CA ARG A 93 17.45 -24.48 -37.94
C ARG A 93 17.94 -25.45 -39.03
N ALA A 94 17.94 -26.76 -38.83
CA ALA A 94 18.53 -27.66 -39.83
C ALA A 94 17.62 -28.00 -41.04
N ASP A 95 16.30 -28.11 -40.88
CA ASP A 95 15.46 -28.77 -41.93
C ASP A 95 14.20 -28.01 -42.37
N SER A 96 14.19 -26.68 -42.31
CA SER A 96 13.18 -25.90 -43.06
C SER A 96 13.69 -25.63 -44.48
N THR A 97 13.89 -26.67 -45.27
CA THR A 97 13.93 -26.56 -46.73
C THR A 97 12.52 -26.18 -47.19
N LEU A 98 12.27 -24.88 -47.29
CA LEU A 98 11.16 -24.33 -48.07
C LEU A 98 11.27 -24.93 -49.47
N THR A 99 10.49 -25.98 -49.72
CA THR A 99 10.41 -26.61 -51.02
C THR A 99 9.68 -25.63 -51.91
N GLU A 100 10.43 -25.07 -52.85
CA GLU A 100 9.96 -24.19 -53.91
C GLU A 100 9.02 -24.99 -54.84
N GLY A 101 7.75 -25.04 -54.47
CA GLY A 101 6.68 -25.63 -55.28
C GLY A 101 6.09 -24.58 -56.20
N ALA A 102 6.69 -24.40 -57.38
CA ALA A 102 6.10 -23.63 -58.46
C ALA A 102 4.86 -24.35 -59.02
N ALA A 103 3.67 -23.82 -58.73
CA ALA A 103 2.46 -24.08 -59.52
C ALA A 103 1.51 -22.88 -59.46
N GLY A 104 1.43 -22.18 -60.60
CA GLY A 104 0.36 -21.32 -61.11
C GLY A 104 -0.61 -20.61 -60.15
N GLY A 105 -0.58 -19.28 -60.19
CA GLY A 105 -1.80 -18.46 -60.05
C GLY A 105 -2.18 -17.95 -58.67
N VAL A 106 -1.25 -17.88 -57.72
CA VAL A 106 -1.54 -17.33 -56.39
C VAL A 106 -1.08 -15.86 -56.34
N LEU A 107 -2.01 -14.96 -56.01
CA LEU A 107 -1.76 -13.55 -55.73
C LEU A 107 -0.55 -13.40 -54.78
N PRO A 108 0.32 -12.38 -54.96
CA PRO A 108 1.50 -12.23 -54.13
C PRO A 108 1.09 -11.92 -52.69
N ILE A 109 0.99 -12.96 -51.86
CA ILE A 109 0.92 -12.81 -50.41
C ILE A 109 2.32 -12.37 -50.00
N PRO A 110 2.49 -11.19 -49.37
CA PRO A 110 3.81 -10.74 -48.94
C PRO A 110 4.40 -11.80 -48.00
N ALA A 111 5.61 -12.25 -48.33
CA ALA A 111 6.32 -13.38 -47.72
C ALA A 111 6.73 -13.18 -46.25
N GLY A 112 6.15 -12.21 -45.55
CA GLY A 112 6.44 -11.95 -44.15
C GLY A 112 5.55 -10.88 -43.55
N PRO A 113 5.44 -10.85 -42.21
CA PRO A 113 4.77 -9.77 -41.52
C PRO A 113 5.45 -8.43 -41.86
N PRO A 114 4.71 -7.32 -41.88
CA PRO A 114 5.28 -6.00 -42.09
C PRO A 114 6.37 -5.75 -41.06
N ARG A 115 7.47 -5.14 -41.50
CA ARG A 115 8.60 -4.83 -40.63
C ARG A 115 8.12 -3.93 -39.49
N PRO A 116 8.45 -4.22 -38.22
CA PRO A 116 8.01 -3.40 -37.11
C PRO A 116 8.52 -1.96 -37.29
N VAL A 117 7.67 -0.99 -36.97
CA VAL A 117 8.02 0.43 -37.02
C VAL A 117 9.21 0.67 -36.09
N ALA A 118 10.27 1.28 -36.61
CA ALA A 118 11.42 1.65 -35.81
C ALA A 118 10.98 2.74 -34.81
N LEU A 119 10.74 2.34 -33.56
CA LEU A 119 10.49 3.27 -32.48
C LEU A 119 11.79 4.04 -32.18
N ALA A 120 11.67 5.35 -31.98
CA ALA A 120 12.78 6.17 -31.55
C ALA A 120 13.38 5.60 -30.25
N ARG A 121 14.72 5.57 -30.19
CA ARG A 121 15.44 5.05 -29.04
C ARG A 121 15.10 5.92 -27.82
N ALA A 122 14.51 5.32 -26.79
CA ALA A 122 14.21 6.02 -25.55
C ALA A 122 15.52 6.54 -24.91
N PRO A 123 15.52 7.74 -24.33
CA PRO A 123 16.68 8.25 -23.61
C PRO A 123 17.00 7.34 -22.42
N ALA A 124 18.29 7.14 -22.14
CA ALA A 124 18.73 6.35 -21.00
C ALA A 124 18.30 7.06 -19.70
N ILE A 125 17.54 6.36 -18.84
CA ILE A 125 17.18 6.85 -17.51
C ILE A 125 18.39 6.62 -16.60
N PRO A 126 19.03 7.67 -16.05
CA PRO A 126 20.13 7.50 -15.10
C PRO A 126 19.55 7.04 -13.75
N TRP A 127 19.70 5.76 -13.43
CA TRP A 127 19.28 5.17 -12.15
C TRP A 127 20.00 5.72 -10.91
N THR A 128 20.99 6.60 -11.10
CA THR A 128 21.82 7.16 -10.03
C THR A 128 21.41 8.58 -9.60
N THR A 129 20.46 9.21 -10.29
CA THR A 129 20.00 10.55 -9.89
C THR A 129 18.84 10.40 -8.89
N ALA A 130 19.04 10.89 -7.66
CA ALA A 130 17.98 11.03 -6.68
C ALA A 130 16.80 11.79 -7.32
N ALA A 131 15.59 11.24 -7.18
CA ALA A 131 14.39 11.84 -7.74
C ALA A 131 14.27 13.31 -7.28
N PRO A 132 13.93 14.25 -8.17
CA PRO A 132 13.65 15.61 -7.75
C PRO A 132 12.51 15.61 -6.72
N PRO A 133 12.55 16.51 -5.72
CA PRO A 133 11.51 16.58 -4.71
C PRO A 133 10.14 16.74 -5.39
N ALA A 134 9.18 15.93 -4.95
CA ALA A 134 7.83 15.96 -5.47
C ALA A 134 7.28 17.40 -5.37
N ALA A 135 6.91 17.98 -6.50
CA ALA A 135 6.21 19.26 -6.52
C ALA A 135 4.94 19.15 -5.65
N PRO A 136 4.56 20.20 -4.90
CA PRO A 136 3.35 20.18 -4.11
C PRO A 136 2.17 19.87 -5.04
N ARG A 137 1.48 18.76 -4.76
CA ARG A 137 0.25 18.41 -5.45
C ARG A 137 -0.74 19.54 -5.22
N GLY A 138 -1.04 20.27 -6.29
CA GLY A 138 -2.16 21.21 -6.31
C GLY A 138 -3.41 20.50 -5.82
N MET A 139 -4.16 21.19 -4.97
CA MET A 139 -5.42 20.73 -4.37
C MET A 139 -6.49 20.69 -5.46
N GLY A 140 -6.38 19.73 -6.37
CA GLY A 140 -7.40 19.46 -7.37
C GLY A 140 -8.66 18.90 -6.70
N PRO A 141 -9.85 19.08 -7.31
CA PRO A 141 -11.09 18.56 -6.78
C PRO A 141 -11.01 17.03 -6.62
N ARG A 142 -11.33 16.57 -5.42
CA ARG A 142 -11.37 15.16 -5.03
C ARG A 142 -12.32 14.39 -5.95
N PRO A 143 -11.89 13.33 -6.66
CA PRO A 143 -12.81 12.49 -7.42
C PRO A 143 -13.85 11.87 -6.48
N ALA A 144 -15.10 11.88 -6.91
CA ALA A 144 -16.23 11.34 -6.17
C ALA A 144 -16.05 9.85 -5.86
N ALA A 145 -16.45 9.44 -4.65
CA ALA A 145 -16.35 8.07 -4.18
C ALA A 145 -17.13 7.11 -5.10
N ALA A 146 -16.51 5.98 -5.43
CA ALA A 146 -17.16 4.89 -6.16
C ALA A 146 -18.28 4.25 -5.31
N PRO A 147 -19.36 3.73 -5.93
CA PRO A 147 -20.44 3.07 -5.21
C PRO A 147 -19.96 1.75 -4.55
N GLU A 148 -20.29 1.56 -3.28
CA GLU A 148 -20.01 0.33 -2.52
C GLU A 148 -20.83 -0.86 -3.05
N PRO A 149 -20.25 -2.08 -3.11
CA PRO A 149 -21.02 -3.29 -3.43
C PRO A 149 -21.94 -3.70 -2.28
N PRO A 150 -23.09 -4.37 -2.56
CA PRO A 150 -24.01 -4.82 -1.52
C PRO A 150 -23.40 -5.95 -0.69
N LEU A 151 -23.45 -5.78 0.63
CA LEU A 151 -23.11 -6.76 1.65
C LEU A 151 -24.32 -7.68 1.89
N ASP A 152 -24.45 -8.73 1.09
CA ASP A 152 -25.33 -9.85 1.42
C ASP A 152 -24.53 -10.95 2.12
N GLU A 153 -25.13 -11.44 3.21
CA GLU A 153 -24.94 -12.78 3.78
C GLU A 153 -23.52 -13.15 4.23
N TRP A 154 -23.23 -12.95 5.51
CA TRP A 154 -22.95 -14.06 6.44
C TRP A 154 -22.67 -13.54 7.85
N ILE A 155 -23.19 -14.31 8.82
CA ILE A 155 -22.87 -14.42 10.26
C ILE A 155 -24.06 -14.09 11.16
N THR A 156 -24.77 -15.17 11.51
CA THR A 156 -25.73 -15.26 12.61
C THR A 156 -24.99 -15.16 13.97
N PRO A 157 -25.40 -14.26 14.88
CA PRO A 157 -24.77 -14.14 16.20
C PRO A 157 -25.35 -15.19 17.16
N GLY A 158 -24.52 -16.02 17.80
CA GLY A 158 -25.06 -16.95 18.80
C GLY A 158 -24.17 -17.95 19.52
N ALA A 159 -22.86 -18.04 19.27
CA ALA A 159 -22.00 -18.98 20.01
C ALA A 159 -20.80 -18.26 20.63
N VAL A 160 -20.90 -17.95 21.93
CA VAL A 160 -19.77 -17.54 22.76
C VAL A 160 -19.30 -18.79 23.51
N PRO A 161 -18.06 -19.29 23.32
CA PRO A 161 -17.51 -20.37 24.13
C PRO A 161 -17.15 -19.88 25.54
N ASP A 162 -17.47 -20.68 26.56
CA ASP A 162 -17.14 -20.42 27.97
C ASP A 162 -15.61 -20.31 28.19
N LEU A 163 -15.20 -19.29 28.95
CA LEU A 163 -13.80 -19.06 29.35
C LEU A 163 -13.44 -19.92 30.57
N PRO A 164 -12.21 -20.49 30.65
CA PRO A 164 -11.79 -21.26 31.82
C PRO A 164 -11.49 -20.36 33.05
N SER A 165 -11.84 -20.86 34.23
CA SER A 165 -11.77 -20.17 35.54
C SER A 165 -10.34 -19.81 36.01
N PRO A 166 -10.18 -18.72 36.79
CA PRO A 166 -8.91 -18.05 37.08
C PRO A 166 -8.09 -18.68 38.23
N GLU A 167 -7.93 -20.00 38.29
CA GLU A 167 -7.13 -20.66 39.34
C GLU A 167 -5.63 -20.80 39.00
N LEU A 168 -5.22 -20.48 37.77
CA LEU A 168 -3.82 -20.61 37.32
C LEU A 168 -2.89 -19.43 37.71
N LEU A 169 -3.38 -18.48 38.51
CA LEU A 169 -2.61 -17.30 38.96
C LEU A 169 -2.05 -17.42 40.38
N ALA A 170 -2.13 -18.60 41.02
CA ALA A 170 -1.51 -18.79 42.32
C ALA A 170 0.04 -18.74 42.21
N PRO A 171 0.74 -17.93 43.02
CA PRO A 171 2.21 -17.88 43.00
C PRO A 171 2.82 -19.18 43.51
N ALA A 172 3.91 -19.62 42.86
CA ALA A 172 4.62 -20.85 43.20
C ALA A 172 5.20 -20.84 44.64
N PRO A 173 5.21 -21.99 45.35
CA PRO A 173 5.74 -22.06 46.71
C PRO A 173 7.27 -21.91 46.75
N PRO A 174 7.84 -21.35 47.84
CA PRO A 174 9.28 -21.12 47.95
C PRO A 174 10.08 -22.43 48.12
N LEU A 175 11.25 -22.46 47.48
CA LEU A 175 12.19 -23.60 47.51
C LEU A 175 12.92 -23.71 48.86
N PRO A 176 13.27 -24.94 49.31
CA PRO A 176 13.98 -25.15 50.57
C PRO A 176 15.46 -24.74 50.50
N PRO A 177 16.08 -24.37 51.65
CA PRO A 177 17.47 -23.94 51.69
C PRO A 177 18.43 -25.09 51.41
N ARG A 178 19.38 -24.86 50.51
CA ARG A 178 20.50 -25.79 50.25
C ARG A 178 21.49 -25.74 51.43
N ARG A 179 21.87 -26.91 51.96
CA ARG A 179 22.98 -27.09 52.91
C ARG A 179 24.30 -27.20 52.17
#